data_AF-A0A5C1Q3U8-F1
#
_entry.id   AF-A0A5C1Q3U8-F1
#
_cell.length_a   1.000
_cell.length_b   1.000
_cell.length_c   1.000
_cell.angle_alpha   90.00
_cell.angle_beta   90.00
_cell.angle_gamma   90.00
#
_symmetry.space_group_name_H-M   'P 1'
#
loop_
_entity.id
_entity.type
_entity.pdbx_description
1 polymer ?
#
loop_
_entity_poly.entity_id
_entity_poly.type
_entity_poly.pdbx_seq_one_letter_code
_entity_poly.pdbx_strand_id
1 'polypeptide(L)'
;MYEIWLVMNIVWEIALGLWPLLALGALAWLVLMMRAGRRSMAQWRSALPLAASTAALAAGIGFVVVPAATRSSLQELTYWVDWANLAGISLGMGAAALAFAWPVITLRLHHPDTP
;
A
#
# COMPACT_ATOMS: atom_id res chain seq x y z
N MET A 1 0.40 1.52 -27.95
CA MET A 1 0.84 2.87 -27.46
C MET A 1 -0.35 3.66 -26.93
N TYR A 2 -1.52 3.53 -27.55
CA TYR A 2 -2.78 4.11 -27.08
C TYR A 2 -3.23 3.54 -25.72
N GLU A 3 -3.00 2.25 -25.50
CA GLU A 3 -3.46 1.48 -24.35
C GLU A 3 -2.76 1.91 -23.05
N ILE A 4 -1.44 2.13 -23.11
CA ILE A 4 -0.65 2.63 -21.96
C ILE A 4 -1.06 4.06 -21.61
N TRP A 5 -1.28 4.88 -22.64
CA TRP A 5 -1.74 6.26 -22.46
C TRP A 5 -3.11 6.31 -21.81
N LEU A 6 -4.03 5.44 -22.24
CA LEU A 6 -5.36 5.31 -21.66
C LEU A 6 -5.32 4.83 -20.20
N VAL A 7 -4.52 3.81 -19.90
CA VAL A 7 -4.33 3.33 -18.52
C VAL A 7 -3.78 4.44 -17.62
N MET A 8 -2.74 5.17 -18.07
CA MET A 8 -2.15 6.25 -17.29
C MET A 8 -3.12 7.42 -17.11
N ASN A 9 -3.93 7.73 -18.11
CA ASN A 9 -4.96 8.76 -18.00
C ASN A 9 -6.07 8.37 -17.01
N ILE A 10 -6.51 7.10 -17.00
CA ILE A 10 -7.48 6.61 -16.00
C ILE A 10 -6.90 6.75 -14.58
N VAL A 11 -5.65 6.32 -14.38
CA VAL A 11 -4.98 6.46 -13.08
C VAL A 11 -4.90 7.93 -12.66
N TRP A 12 -4.58 8.83 -13.59
CA TRP A 12 -4.53 10.26 -13.35
C TRP A 12 -5.90 10.85 -12.97
N GLU A 13 -6.96 10.49 -13.70
CA GLU A 13 -8.33 10.94 -13.41
C GLU A 13 -8.82 10.44 -12.05
N ILE A 14 -8.53 9.18 -11.69
CA ILE A 14 -8.83 8.63 -10.37
C ILE A 14 -8.04 9.38 -9.29
N ALA A 15 -6.75 9.65 -9.53
CA ALA A 15 -5.92 10.39 -8.59
C ALA A 15 -6.42 11.82 -8.39
N LEU A 16 -6.88 12.49 -9.44
CA LEU A 16 -7.55 13.78 -9.35
C LEU A 16 -8.87 13.65 -8.59
N GLY A 17 -9.70 12.63 -8.83
CA GLY A 17 -10.94 12.42 -8.07
C GLY A 17 -10.69 12.21 -6.56
N LEU A 18 -9.56 11.59 -6.21
CA LEU A 18 -9.17 11.28 -4.83
C LEU A 18 -8.12 12.24 -4.25
N TRP A 19 -7.80 13.34 -4.94
CA TRP A 19 -6.67 14.21 -4.57
C TRP A 19 -6.70 14.70 -3.12
N PRO A 20 -7.85 15.06 -2.51
CA PRO A 20 -7.86 15.53 -1.12
C PRO A 20 -7.50 14.40 -0.15
N LEU A 21 -7.97 13.18 -0.42
CA LEU A 21 -7.65 11.99 0.38
C LEU A 21 -6.20 11.58 0.21
N LEU A 22 -5.65 11.65 -1.00
CA LEU A 22 -4.24 11.40 -1.27
C LEU A 22 -3.35 12.43 -0.55
N ALA A 23 -3.73 13.72 -0.58
CA ALA A 23 -3.01 14.77 0.13
C ALA A 23 -3.06 14.57 1.66
N LEU A 24 -4.23 14.24 2.21
CA LEU A 24 -4.38 13.92 3.64
C LEU A 24 -3.56 12.69 4.03
N GLY A 25 -3.57 11.65 3.21
CA GLY A 25 -2.77 10.44 3.39
C GLY A 25 -1.28 10.76 3.37
N ALA A 26 -0.81 11.56 2.41
CA ALA A 26 0.58 12.00 2.32
C ALA A 26 0.99 12.82 3.55
N LEU A 27 0.14 13.73 4.03
CA LEU A 27 0.39 14.48 5.26
C LEU A 27 0.48 13.57 6.48
N ALA A 28 -0.45 12.62 6.63
CA ALA A 28 -0.44 11.64 7.71
C ALA A 28 0.83 10.78 7.68
N TRP A 29 1.24 10.33 6.49
CA TRP A 29 2.48 9.59 6.28
C TRP A 29 3.71 10.40 6.67
N LEU A 30 3.79 11.67 6.27
CA LEU A 30 4.89 12.57 6.67
C LEU A 30 4.95 12.75 8.19
N VAL A 31 3.81 12.93 8.86
CA VAL A 31 3.75 13.01 10.32
C VAL A 31 4.26 11.73 10.97
N LEU A 32 3.90 10.56 10.44
CA LEU A 32 4.40 9.28 10.92
C LEU A 32 5.91 9.14 10.71
N MET A 33 6.42 9.49 9.53
CA MET A 33 7.86 9.49 9.22
C MET A 33 8.63 10.42 10.14
N MET A 34 8.15 11.65 10.37
CA MET A 34 8.81 12.61 11.27
C MET A 34 8.88 12.11 12.72
N ARG A 35 7.83 11.43 13.19
CA ARG A 35 7.81 10.85 14.55
C ARG A 35 8.71 9.61 14.64
N ALA A 36 8.63 8.73 13.66
CA ALA A 36 9.40 7.48 13.63
C ALA A 36 10.89 7.72 13.29
N GLY A 37 11.23 8.82 12.61
CA GLY A 37 12.61 9.16 12.23
C GLY A 37 13.53 9.46 13.43
N ARG A 38 12.97 9.68 14.62
CA ARG A 38 13.72 9.80 15.88
C ARG A 38 14.09 8.46 16.51
N ARG A 39 13.61 7.34 15.94
CA ARG A 39 13.83 5.99 16.43
C ARG A 39 15.12 5.41 15.89
N SER A 40 15.71 4.46 16.62
CA SER A 40 16.97 3.84 16.21
C SER A 40 16.77 2.95 15.00
N MET A 41 17.82 2.77 14.18
CA MET A 41 17.78 1.87 13.02
C MET A 41 17.44 0.43 13.42
N ALA A 42 17.80 0.01 14.64
CA ALA A 42 17.43 -1.31 15.18
C ALA A 42 15.91 -1.48 15.31
N GLN A 43 15.19 -0.43 15.76
CA GLN A 43 13.73 -0.43 15.89
C GLN A 43 13.02 -0.44 14.53
N TRP A 44 13.60 0.20 13.52
CA TRP A 44 13.10 0.11 12.15
C TRP A 44 13.25 -1.29 11.57
N ARG A 45 14.39 -1.94 11.81
CA ARG A 45 14.64 -3.32 11.34
C ARG A 45 13.79 -4.35 12.06
N SER A 46 13.54 -4.19 13.36
CA SER A 46 12.68 -5.10 14.12
C SER A 46 11.20 -4.96 13.72
N ALA A 47 10.77 -3.78 13.28
CA ALA A 47 9.42 -3.56 12.76
C ALA A 47 9.17 -4.18 11.38
N LEU A 48 10.23 -4.39 10.59
CA LEU A 48 10.12 -4.76 9.18
C LEU A 48 9.36 -6.08 8.93
N PRO A 49 9.60 -7.19 9.67
CA PRO A 49 8.88 -8.44 9.44
C PRO A 49 7.37 -8.30 9.66
N LEU A 50 6.97 -7.61 10.72
CA LEU A 50 5.54 -7.39 11.01
C LEU A 50 4.91 -6.45 9.97
N ALA A 51 5.61 -5.40 9.57
CA ALA A 51 5.15 -4.48 8.53
C ALA A 51 5.03 -5.18 7.16
N ALA A 52 5.99 -6.03 6.81
CA ALA A 52 5.96 -6.84 5.61
C ALA A 52 4.79 -7.84 5.63
N SER A 53 4.51 -8.48 6.77
CA SER A 53 3.34 -9.34 6.93
C SER A 53 2.03 -8.56 6.72
N THR A 54 1.92 -7.34 7.27
CA THR A 54 0.72 -6.50 7.03
C THR A 54 0.58 -6.11 5.56
N ALA A 55 1.68 -5.84 4.87
CA ALA A 55 1.71 -5.52 3.45
C ALA A 55 1.30 -6.72 2.59
N ALA A 56 1.83 -7.90 2.90
CA ALA A 56 1.48 -9.15 2.23
C ALA A 56 0.00 -9.52 2.41
N LEU A 57 -0.53 -9.34 3.62
CA LEU A 57 -1.97 -9.52 3.89
C LEU A 57 -2.82 -8.54 3.09
N ALA A 58 -2.46 -7.25 3.06
CA ALA A 58 -3.19 -6.25 2.28
C ALA A 58 -3.17 -6.55 0.78
N ALA A 59 -2.02 -6.98 0.25
CA ALA A 59 -1.90 -7.40 -1.16
C ALA A 59 -2.74 -8.66 -1.46
N GLY A 60 -2.69 -9.67 -0.59
CA GLY A 60 -3.48 -10.90 -0.74
C GLY A 60 -4.98 -10.63 -0.69
N ILE A 61 -5.43 -9.78 0.24
CA ILE A 61 -6.83 -9.33 0.31
C ILE A 61 -7.19 -8.57 -0.98
N GLY A 62 -6.34 -7.64 -1.42
CA GLY A 62 -6.55 -6.90 -2.67
C GLY A 62 -6.74 -7.82 -3.88
N PHE A 63 -5.93 -8.87 -3.98
CA PHE A 63 -5.99 -9.84 -5.08
C PHE A 63 -7.33 -10.57 -5.18
N VAL A 64 -7.99 -10.79 -4.04
CA VAL A 64 -9.30 -11.47 -3.96
C VAL A 64 -10.45 -10.46 -4.06
N VAL A 65 -10.32 -9.30 -3.42
CA VAL A 65 -11.40 -8.31 -3.31
C VAL A 65 -11.56 -7.49 -4.58
N VAL A 66 -10.48 -7.17 -5.30
CA VAL A 66 -10.54 -6.35 -6.52
C VAL A 66 -11.45 -6.97 -7.58
N PRO A 67 -11.32 -8.26 -7.97
CA PRO A 67 -12.25 -8.89 -8.91
C PRO A 67 -13.71 -8.83 -8.43
N ALA A 68 -13.94 -9.13 -7.14
CA ALA A 68 -15.29 -9.09 -6.56
C ALA A 68 -15.90 -7.67 -6.61
N ALA A 69 -15.10 -6.64 -6.33
CA ALA A 69 -15.52 -5.24 -6.37
C ALA A 69 -15.81 -4.75 -7.79
N THR A 70 -15.13 -5.29 -8.81
CA THR A 70 -15.39 -4.97 -10.23
C THR A 70 -16.48 -5.85 -10.85
N ARG A 71 -17.12 -6.73 -10.07
CA ARG A 71 -18.09 -7.74 -10.55
C ARG A 71 -17.50 -8.68 -11.62
N SER A 72 -16.20 -8.95 -11.52
CA SER A 72 -15.47 -9.87 -12.38
C SER A 72 -15.06 -11.13 -11.62
N SER A 73 -14.87 -12.22 -12.33
CA SER A 73 -14.29 -13.46 -11.79
C SER A 73 -12.84 -13.64 -12.24
N LEU A 74 -12.04 -14.40 -11.47
CA LEU A 74 -10.67 -14.77 -11.89
C LEU A 74 -10.66 -15.60 -13.19
N GLN A 75 -11.78 -16.23 -13.56
CA GLN A 75 -11.92 -16.99 -14.80
C GLN A 75 -11.99 -16.10 -16.05
N GLU A 76 -12.32 -14.82 -15.88
CA GLU A 76 -12.38 -13.84 -16.97
C GLU A 76 -10.99 -13.26 -17.32
N LEU A 77 -9.97 -13.51 -16.51
CA LEU A 77 -8.60 -13.03 -16.72
C LEU A 77 -7.87 -13.91 -17.74
N THR A 78 -8.27 -13.82 -19.01
CA THR A 78 -7.73 -14.66 -20.09
C THR A 78 -6.41 -14.13 -20.64
N TYR A 79 -6.12 -12.84 -20.49
CA TYR A 79 -4.89 -12.22 -20.98
C TYR A 79 -3.90 -11.96 -19.83
N TRP A 80 -2.61 -12.13 -20.13
CA TRP A 80 -1.53 -11.87 -19.14
C TRP A 80 -1.53 -10.42 -18.63
N VAL A 81 -2.01 -9.47 -19.43
CA VAL A 81 -2.14 -8.06 -19.06
C VAL A 81 -3.15 -7.87 -17.92
N ASP A 82 -4.23 -8.65 -17.91
CA ASP A 82 -5.25 -8.57 -16.86
C ASP A 82 -4.70 -9.10 -15.53
N TRP A 83 -3.90 -10.17 -15.59
CA TRP A 83 -3.14 -10.65 -14.44
C TRP A 83 -2.12 -9.63 -13.94
N ALA A 84 -1.40 -8.97 -14.85
CA ALA A 84 -0.45 -7.92 -14.50
C ALA A 84 -1.14 -6.71 -13.86
N ASN A 85 -2.33 -6.32 -14.33
CA ASN A 85 -3.13 -5.25 -13.74
C ASN A 85 -3.63 -5.62 -12.34
N LEU A 86 -4.18 -6.82 -12.17
CA LEU A 86 -4.62 -7.29 -10.85
C LEU A 86 -3.46 -7.35 -9.86
N ALA A 87 -2.31 -7.88 -10.28
CA ALA A 87 -1.09 -7.90 -9.48
C ALA A 87 -0.63 -6.47 -9.15
N GLY A 88 -0.63 -5.55 -10.12
CA GLY A 88 -0.25 -4.16 -9.94
C GLY A 88 -1.10 -3.44 -8.90
N ILE A 89 -2.43 -3.57 -8.98
CA ILE A 89 -3.36 -2.98 -8.01
C ILE A 89 -3.13 -3.58 -6.62
N SER A 90 -3.03 -4.91 -6.54
CA SER A 90 -2.82 -5.63 -5.27
C SER A 90 -1.50 -5.25 -4.61
N LEU A 91 -0.42 -5.17 -5.39
CA LEU A 91 0.89 -4.70 -4.91
C LEU A 91 0.85 -3.23 -4.51
N GLY A 92 0.10 -2.38 -5.22
CA GLY A 92 -0.14 -0.99 -4.83
C GLY A 92 -0.79 -0.87 -3.45
N MET A 93 -1.79 -1.72 -3.16
CA MET A 93 -2.41 -1.80 -1.84
C MET A 93 -1.42 -2.28 -0.77
N GLY A 94 -0.63 -3.31 -1.07
CA GLY A 94 0.44 -3.79 -0.18
C GLY A 94 1.50 -2.73 0.11
N ALA A 95 1.93 -1.98 -0.91
CA ALA A 95 2.90 -0.90 -0.78
C ALA A 95 2.35 0.26 0.07
N ALA A 96 1.09 0.63 -0.13
CA ALA A 96 0.42 1.60 0.72
C ALA A 96 0.37 1.10 2.18
N ALA A 97 -0.06 -0.14 2.42
CA ALA A 97 -0.09 -0.73 3.75
C ALA A 97 1.31 -0.72 4.40
N LEU A 98 2.37 -1.10 3.66
CA LEU A 98 3.75 -1.07 4.16
C LEU A 98 4.18 0.35 4.56
N ALA A 99 3.91 1.34 3.70
CA ALA A 99 4.32 2.73 3.89
C ALA A 99 3.78 3.33 5.20
N PHE A 100 2.57 2.94 5.61
CA PHE A 100 1.94 3.38 6.86
C PHE A 100 2.22 2.44 8.03
N ALA A 101 2.16 1.12 7.82
CA ALA A 101 2.33 0.14 8.90
C ALA A 101 3.76 0.17 9.45
N TRP A 102 4.77 0.33 8.60
CA TRP A 102 6.17 0.31 9.04
C TRP A 102 6.48 1.39 10.10
N PRO A 103 6.26 2.69 9.87
CA PRO A 103 6.49 3.69 10.89
C PRO A 103 5.57 3.53 12.11
N VAL A 104 4.30 3.12 11.92
CA VAL A 104 3.38 2.89 13.04
C VAL A 104 3.89 1.79 13.96
N ILE A 105 4.35 0.68 13.40
CA ILE A 105 4.91 -0.46 14.15
C ILE A 105 6.22 -0.04 14.82
N THR A 106 7.11 0.69 14.13
CA THR A 106 8.33 1.23 14.73
C THR A 106 8.05 2.13 15.93
N LEU A 107 6.96 2.91 15.90
CA LEU A 107 6.52 3.72 17.03
C LEU A 107 5.94 2.88 18.18
N ARG A 108 5.33 1.72 17.88
CA ARG A 108 4.69 0.83 18.86
C ARG A 108 5.63 -0.16 19.53
N LEU A 109 6.69 -0.61 18.84
CA LEU A 109 7.70 -1.54 19.38
C LEU A 109 8.63 -0.90 20.43
N HIS A 110 8.24 0.22 21.03
CA HIS A 110 8.95 0.80 22.16
C HIS A 110 8.74 -0.08 23.39
N HIS A 111 9.76 -0.87 23.74
CA HIS A 111 9.86 -1.42 25.08
C HIS A 111 10.01 -0.25 26.08
N PRO A 112 9.15 -0.18 27.11
CA PRO A 112 9.37 0.71 28.24
C PRO A 112 10.49 0.13 29.10
N ASP A 113 11.73 0.27 28.63
CA ASP A 113 12.89 0.17 29.50
C ASP A 113 13.07 1.54 30.13
N THR A 114 12.41 1.74 31.28
CA THR A 114 12.76 2.78 32.25
C THR A 114 13.10 2.08 33.57
N PRO A 115 14.03 2.67 34.34
CA PRO A 115 15.24 2.06 34.89
C PRO A 115 15.06 0.97 35.93
#